data_AF-A0AAN5TUB3-F1
#
_entry.id   AF-A0AAN5TUB3-F1
#
_cell.length_a   1.000
_cell.length_b   1.000
_cell.length_c   1.000
_cell.angle_alpha   90.00
_cell.angle_beta   90.00
_cell.angle_gamma   90.00
#
_symmetry.space_group_name_H-M   'P 1'
#
loop_
_entity.id
_entity.type
_entity.pdbx_description
1 polymer ?
#
loop_
_entity_poly.entity_id
_entity_poly.type
_entity_poly.pdbx_seq_one_letter_code
_entity_poly.pdbx_strand_id
1 'polypeptide(L)'
;MSIVVNNWRMDSSLNALIHCETGETRRLGEYHFILLETLAKNADVVLSRSFLMTAVWKNRIVGGNSLPTAVHALRVAIDDDGKQQEIIKTIPKKGYLFNKNYLSEDIDHNINVVDGIASDETKESAVLSANSVPEESASTNQGVPKKPPTPLLNNELEKPADAKSHPYRAVLITLPVIIIALLLFVLMSDFKTSSVTKTEETPQLVKENLESASHVTVYHLYDPDEKKTSPSLFSQHILPGVQQINQLLVTHNVSMDLYYRVSLNKFALDIVLSNQCNDSWQLALNFSSWLNKDNEMNSVLIKEVEKMLNEMPKCK
;
A
#
# COMPACT_ATOMS: atom_id res chain seq x y z
N MET A 1 20.57 -7.72 -21.58
CA MET A 1 21.46 -6.95 -20.70
C MET A 1 21.19 -7.41 -19.29
N SER A 2 22.02 -8.29 -18.76
CA SER A 2 21.91 -8.77 -17.38
C SER A 2 22.73 -7.87 -16.47
N ILE A 3 22.07 -7.29 -15.47
CA ILE A 3 22.70 -6.50 -14.42
C ILE A 3 23.17 -7.48 -13.34
N VAL A 4 24.46 -7.47 -13.03
CA VAL A 4 25.04 -8.24 -11.92
C VAL A 4 25.58 -7.27 -10.87
N VAL A 5 25.14 -7.43 -9.62
CA VAL A 5 25.56 -6.62 -8.48
C VAL A 5 26.21 -7.52 -7.44
N ASN A 6 27.51 -7.37 -7.18
CA ASN A 6 28.22 -8.16 -6.15
C ASN A 6 27.96 -9.68 -6.26
N ASN A 7 28.20 -10.27 -7.44
CA ASN A 7 27.91 -11.68 -7.78
C ASN A 7 26.42 -12.09 -7.76
N TRP A 8 25.50 -11.16 -7.53
CA TRP A 8 24.06 -11.38 -7.65
C TRP A 8 23.54 -10.90 -9.00
N ARG A 9 23.16 -11.83 -9.87
CA ARG A 9 22.51 -11.51 -11.14
C ARG A 9 21.04 -11.18 -10.88
N MET A 10 20.59 -10.03 -11.38
CA MET A 10 19.20 -9.63 -11.33
C MET A 10 18.38 -10.36 -12.40
N ASP A 11 17.31 -11.04 -11.99
CA ASP A 11 16.33 -11.68 -12.88
C ASP A 11 14.97 -10.95 -12.79
N SER A 12 14.63 -10.23 -13.86
CA SER A 12 13.39 -9.45 -13.94
C SER A 12 12.13 -10.30 -14.12
N SER A 13 12.25 -11.54 -14.59
CA SER A 13 11.08 -12.42 -14.79
C SER A 13 10.55 -12.95 -13.46
N LEU A 14 11.43 -13.09 -12.47
CA LEU A 14 11.11 -13.63 -11.15
C LEU A 14 11.18 -12.59 -10.03
N ASN A 15 11.57 -11.34 -10.32
CA ASN A 15 11.94 -10.32 -9.33
C ASN A 15 12.91 -10.90 -8.28
N ALA A 16 13.97 -11.54 -8.75
CA ALA A 16 14.89 -12.29 -7.90
C ALA A 16 16.35 -11.95 -8.19
N LEU A 17 17.19 -12.25 -7.22
CA LEU A 17 18.65 -12.26 -7.35
C LEU A 17 19.11 -13.72 -7.41
N ILE A 18 19.96 -14.04 -8.37
CA ILE A 18 20.56 -15.36 -8.52
C ILE A 18 22.07 -15.22 -8.32
N HIS A 19 22.63 -15.90 -7.33
CA HIS A 19 24.06 -15.88 -7.10
C HIS A 19 24.78 -16.59 -8.25
N CYS A 20 25.79 -15.95 -8.84
CA CYS A 20 26.43 -16.44 -10.06
C CYS A 20 27.20 -17.75 -9.85
N GLU A 21 27.74 -17.99 -8.66
CA GLU A 21 28.51 -19.20 -8.35
C GLU A 21 27.68 -20.34 -7.74
N THR A 22 26.91 -20.05 -6.67
CA THR A 22 26.15 -21.07 -5.92
C THR A 22 24.79 -21.39 -6.53
N GLY A 23 24.25 -20.53 -7.41
CA GLY A 23 22.90 -20.64 -7.94
C GLY A 23 21.80 -20.33 -6.91
N GLU A 24 22.15 -19.88 -5.70
CA GLU A 24 21.18 -19.45 -4.69
C GLU A 24 20.25 -18.39 -5.26
N THR A 25 18.94 -18.50 -4.99
CA THR A 25 17.94 -17.53 -5.45
C THR A 25 17.33 -16.80 -4.26
N ARG A 26 17.43 -15.47 -4.25
CA ARG A 26 16.79 -14.59 -3.27
C ARG A 26 15.69 -13.78 -3.94
N ARG A 27 14.43 -14.02 -3.55
CA ARG A 27 13.31 -13.23 -4.07
C ARG A 27 13.28 -11.84 -3.43
N LEU A 28 13.09 -10.84 -4.26
CA LEU A 28 12.86 -9.46 -3.86
C LEU A 28 11.38 -9.11 -4.04
N GLY A 29 10.89 -8.22 -3.19
CA GLY A 29 9.63 -7.53 -3.50
C GLY A 29 9.80 -6.68 -4.76
N GLU A 30 8.74 -6.52 -5.55
CA GLU A 30 8.72 -5.73 -6.79
C GLU A 30 9.45 -4.38 -6.67
N TYR A 31 9.09 -3.59 -5.65
CA TYR A 31 9.71 -2.27 -5.41
C TYR A 31 11.18 -2.34 -4.98
N HIS A 32 11.61 -3.41 -4.30
CA HIS A 32 13.02 -3.60 -3.98
C HIS A 32 13.81 -3.87 -5.26
N PHE A 33 13.26 -4.72 -6.14
CA PHE A 33 13.88 -5.01 -7.43
C PHE A 33 14.01 -3.75 -8.28
N ILE A 34 12.92 -2.97 -8.43
CA ILE A 34 12.92 -1.71 -9.18
C ILE A 34 13.91 -0.70 -8.56
N LEU A 35 14.00 -0.61 -7.23
CA LEU A 35 14.95 0.27 -6.54
C LEU A 35 16.40 -0.11 -6.85
N LEU A 36 16.75 -1.39 -6.74
CA LEU A 36 18.09 -1.87 -7.06
C LEU A 36 18.43 -1.62 -8.53
N GLU A 37 17.49 -1.88 -9.43
CA GLU A 37 17.66 -1.64 -10.86
C GLU A 37 17.89 -0.16 -11.16
N THR A 38 17.10 0.72 -10.53
CA THR A 38 17.21 2.18 -10.68
C THR A 38 18.56 2.69 -10.18
N LEU A 39 19.03 2.17 -9.04
CA LEU A 39 20.33 2.51 -8.47
C LEU A 39 21.48 2.03 -9.37
N ALA A 40 21.44 0.79 -9.84
CA ALA A 40 22.46 0.20 -10.71
C ALA A 40 22.56 0.94 -12.06
N LYS A 41 21.41 1.27 -12.68
CA LYS A 41 21.37 2.06 -13.94
C LYS A 41 21.93 3.47 -13.81
N ASN A 42 21.97 4.03 -12.59
CA ASN A 42 22.50 5.35 -12.29
C ASN A 42 23.72 5.26 -11.36
N ALA A 43 24.57 4.25 -11.57
CA ALA A 43 25.78 4.08 -10.78
C ALA A 43 26.66 5.34 -10.82
N ASP A 44 27.32 5.63 -9.69
CA ASP A 44 28.13 6.83 -9.42
C ASP A 44 27.37 8.18 -9.45
N VAL A 45 26.04 8.17 -9.54
CA VAL A 45 25.21 9.37 -9.43
C VAL A 45 24.47 9.38 -8.08
N VAL A 46 24.49 10.52 -7.39
CA VAL A 46 23.71 10.69 -6.15
C VAL A 46 22.24 10.90 -6.51
N LEU A 47 21.41 9.91 -6.24
CA LEU A 47 19.97 9.97 -6.44
C LEU A 47 19.27 10.50 -5.19
N SER A 48 18.42 11.51 -5.37
CA SER A 48 17.70 12.12 -4.25
C SER A 48 16.62 11.19 -3.68
N ARG A 49 16.30 11.36 -2.40
CA ARG A 49 15.22 10.58 -1.77
C ARG A 49 13.88 10.77 -2.47
N SER A 50 13.54 12.01 -2.84
CA SER A 50 12.31 12.33 -3.56
C SER A 50 12.28 11.66 -4.94
N PHE A 51 13.37 11.71 -5.68
CA PHE A 51 13.48 11.03 -6.98
C PHE A 51 13.25 9.53 -6.84
N LEU A 52 13.95 8.86 -5.92
CA LEU A 52 13.81 7.43 -5.69
C LEU A 52 12.38 7.05 -5.25
N MET A 53 11.77 7.84 -4.37
CA MET A 53 10.39 7.61 -3.93
C MET A 53 9.40 7.68 -5.10
N THR A 54 9.58 8.62 -6.04
CA THR A 54 8.71 8.76 -7.21
C THR A 54 9.01 7.72 -8.30
N ALA A 55 10.28 7.43 -8.56
CA ALA A 55 10.68 6.53 -9.65
C ALA A 55 10.37 5.06 -9.35
N VAL A 56 10.53 4.64 -8.09
CA VAL A 56 10.36 3.24 -7.66
C VAL A 56 8.90 2.91 -7.35
N TRP A 57 8.21 3.75 -6.57
CA TRP A 57 6.82 3.52 -6.17
C TRP A 57 5.83 4.25 -7.08
N LYS A 58 5.95 4.03 -8.39
CA LYS A 58 4.99 4.59 -9.36
C LYS A 58 3.58 4.13 -9.01
N ASN A 59 2.65 5.07 -8.91
CA ASN A 59 1.24 4.84 -8.56
C ASN A 59 0.99 4.24 -7.15
N ARG A 60 1.99 4.27 -6.25
CA ARG A 60 1.82 3.77 -4.87
C ARG A 60 2.29 4.79 -3.85
N ILE A 61 1.41 5.11 -2.89
CA ILE A 61 1.74 5.97 -1.77
C ILE A 61 2.42 5.12 -0.68
N VAL A 62 3.63 5.52 -0.29
CA VAL A 62 4.40 4.87 0.77
C VAL A 62 4.92 5.91 1.77
N GLY A 63 4.99 5.55 3.06
CA GLY A 63 5.45 6.45 4.11
C GLY A 63 6.95 6.73 4.05
N GLY A 64 7.43 7.76 4.77
CA GLY A 64 8.84 8.20 4.72
C GLY A 64 9.89 7.14 5.13
N ASN A 65 9.48 6.13 5.91
CA ASN A 65 10.35 5.02 6.30
C ASN A 65 10.51 3.94 5.22
N SER A 66 9.73 4.01 4.14
CA SER A 66 9.69 2.94 3.12
C SER A 66 11.00 2.85 2.34
N LEU A 67 11.58 3.98 1.93
CA LEU A 67 12.87 4.00 1.24
C LEU A 67 14.02 3.53 2.14
N PRO A 68 14.19 4.04 3.38
CA PRO A 68 15.19 3.51 4.30
C PRO A 68 15.06 2.00 4.56
N THR A 69 13.84 1.50 4.78
CA THR A 69 13.59 0.06 4.96
C THR A 69 13.94 -0.74 3.72
N ALA A 70 13.56 -0.26 2.54
CA ALA A 70 13.86 -0.93 1.28
C ALA A 70 15.38 -0.96 1.00
N VAL A 71 16.09 0.13 1.26
CA VAL A 71 17.55 0.18 1.15
C VAL A 71 18.20 -0.79 2.15
N HIS A 72 17.71 -0.88 3.38
CA HIS A 72 18.23 -1.84 4.35
C HIS A 72 18.03 -3.29 3.88
N ALA A 73 16.84 -3.63 3.39
CA ALA A 73 16.56 -4.95 2.84
C ALA A 73 17.43 -5.28 1.62
N LEU A 74 17.65 -4.30 0.73
CA LEU A 74 18.54 -4.48 -0.42
C LEU A 74 19.99 -4.72 -0.01
N ARG A 75 20.50 -3.98 0.97
CA ARG A 75 21.86 -4.20 1.48
C ARG A 75 22.05 -5.63 1.97
N VAL A 76 21.10 -6.15 2.73
CA VAL A 76 21.11 -7.56 3.16
C VAL A 76 21.03 -8.51 1.95
N ALA A 77 20.19 -8.22 0.97
CA ALA A 77 19.98 -9.10 -0.18
C ALA A 77 21.20 -9.22 -1.10
N ILE A 78 21.99 -8.15 -1.24
CA ILE A 78 23.20 -8.09 -2.09
C ILE A 78 24.50 -8.25 -1.27
N ASP A 79 24.38 -8.65 0.01
CA ASP A 79 25.50 -8.82 0.94
C ASP A 79 26.36 -7.55 1.15
N ASP A 80 25.74 -6.37 1.13
CA ASP A 80 26.34 -5.08 1.53
C ASP A 80 26.26 -4.90 3.05
N ASP A 81 27.40 -4.68 3.72
CA ASP A 81 27.42 -4.38 5.15
C ASP A 81 26.75 -3.02 5.41
N GLY A 82 25.66 -3.02 6.18
CA GLY A 82 24.93 -1.80 6.55
C GLY A 82 25.75 -0.73 7.29
N LYS A 83 26.90 -1.10 7.89
CA LYS A 83 27.83 -0.18 8.55
C LYS A 83 28.85 0.42 7.58
N GLN A 84 29.46 -0.40 6.72
CA GLN A 84 30.46 0.06 5.75
C GLN A 84 29.82 0.73 4.52
N GLN A 85 28.65 0.23 4.11
CA GLN A 85 27.86 0.73 2.99
C GLN A 85 28.71 0.88 1.72
N GLU A 86 29.39 -0.19 1.30
CA GLU A 86 30.34 -0.09 0.19
C GLU A 86 29.64 -0.01 -1.16
N ILE A 87 28.48 -0.67 -1.28
CA ILE A 87 27.68 -0.77 -2.50
C ILE A 87 26.64 0.35 -2.56
N ILE A 88 25.70 0.40 -1.60
CA ILE A 88 24.67 1.44 -1.54
C ILE A 88 25.01 2.42 -0.42
N LYS A 89 25.61 3.56 -0.77
CA LYS A 89 26.03 4.60 0.17
C LYS A 89 24.90 5.56 0.50
N THR A 90 24.69 5.85 1.78
CA THR A 90 23.79 6.95 2.20
C THR A 90 24.57 8.26 2.22
N ILE A 91 24.10 9.25 1.45
CA ILE A 91 24.64 10.61 1.45
C ILE A 91 23.72 11.50 2.29
N PRO A 92 24.13 11.94 3.49
CA PRO A 92 23.29 12.73 4.38
C PRO A 92 22.67 13.94 3.69
N LYS A 93 21.35 14.14 3.91
CA LYS A 93 20.54 15.23 3.33
C LYS A 93 20.42 15.25 1.79
N LYS A 94 21.16 14.41 1.06
CA LYS A 94 21.13 14.35 -0.40
C LYS A 94 20.37 13.13 -0.91
N GLY A 95 20.70 11.94 -0.43
CA GLY A 95 20.05 10.70 -0.90
C GLY A 95 20.96 9.49 -0.84
N TYR A 96 21.00 8.72 -1.93
CA TYR A 96 21.76 7.47 -2.03
C TYR A 96 22.63 7.46 -3.28
N LEU A 97 23.77 6.77 -3.19
CA LEU A 97 24.73 6.61 -4.26
C LEU A 97 25.02 5.12 -4.40
N PHE A 98 24.97 4.61 -5.63
CA PHE A 98 25.38 3.24 -5.93
C PHE A 98 26.81 3.24 -6.46
N ASN A 99 27.68 2.43 -5.89
CA ASN A 99 29.08 2.33 -6.27
C ASN A 99 29.26 1.45 -7.51
N LYS A 100 29.72 2.02 -8.62
CA LYS A 100 29.88 1.29 -9.88
C LYS A 100 30.86 0.12 -9.82
N ASN A 101 31.82 0.12 -8.87
CA ASN A 101 32.82 -0.94 -8.76
C ASN A 101 32.22 -2.33 -8.49
N TYR A 102 30.98 -2.40 -8.01
CA TYR A 102 30.26 -3.65 -7.73
C TYR A 102 29.26 -4.03 -8.83
N LEU A 103 29.24 -3.28 -9.93
CA LEU A 103 28.41 -3.54 -11.10
C LEU A 103 29.22 -4.28 -12.16
N SER A 104 28.72 -5.43 -12.59
CA SER A 104 29.21 -6.11 -13.80
C SER A 104 28.07 -6.18 -14.81
N GLU A 105 28.36 -5.78 -16.04
CA GLU A 105 27.45 -5.95 -17.17
C GLU A 105 27.91 -7.18 -17.93
N ASP A 106 27.17 -8.28 -17.79
CA ASP A 106 27.34 -9.41 -18.70
C ASP A 106 26.70 -9.01 -20.03
N ILE A 107 27.53 -8.60 -20.99
CA ILE A 107 27.18 -8.68 -22.40
C ILE A 107 27.16 -10.17 -22.71
N ASP A 108 25.99 -10.72 -23.00
CA ASP A 108 25.84 -12.05 -23.59
C ASP A 108 26.80 -12.16 -24.80
N HIS A 109 27.97 -12.76 -24.61
CA HIS A 109 28.72 -13.37 -25.68
C HIS A 109 28.05 -14.69 -26.03
N ASN A 110 26.87 -14.58 -26.62
CA ASN A 110 26.30 -15.61 -27.46
C ASN A 110 26.37 -15.15 -28.92
N ILE A 111 27.57 -14.74 -29.35
CA ILE A 111 27.90 -14.73 -30.78
C ILE A 111 28.36 -16.15 -31.08
N ASN A 112 27.43 -16.93 -31.62
CA ASN A 112 27.73 -18.13 -32.39
C ASN A 112 28.75 -17.78 -33.46
N VAL A 113 30.02 -18.11 -33.22
CA VAL A 113 31.01 -18.29 -34.28
C VAL A 113 31.29 -19.77 -34.39
N VAL A 114 30.50 -20.44 -35.23
CA VAL A 114 31.00 -21.55 -36.04
C VAL A 114 30.50 -21.31 -37.45
N ASP A 115 31.43 -20.92 -38.31
CA ASP A 115 31.30 -20.97 -39.75
C ASP A 115 31.02 -22.40 -40.21
N GLY A 116 30.11 -22.54 -41.18
CA GLY A 116 30.31 -23.49 -42.27
C GLY A 116 29.21 -24.52 -42.57
N ILE A 117 28.48 -24.21 -43.66
CA ILE A 117 28.11 -25.11 -44.76
C ILE A 117 26.74 -25.84 -44.71
N ALA A 118 25.88 -25.33 -45.62
CA ALA A 118 24.98 -25.99 -46.57
C ALA A 118 23.62 -26.62 -46.17
N SER A 119 22.63 -26.13 -46.94
CA SER A 119 21.55 -26.85 -47.64
C SER A 119 20.44 -27.51 -46.82
N ASP A 120 19.25 -26.93 -46.87
CA ASP A 120 18.17 -27.27 -47.83
C ASP A 120 16.79 -27.27 -47.17
N GLU A 121 15.80 -26.98 -48.00
CA GLU A 121 14.46 -26.52 -47.67
C GLU A 121 13.48 -27.59 -47.13
N THR A 122 12.38 -27.04 -46.59
CA THR A 122 10.96 -27.45 -46.70
C THR A 122 10.27 -28.31 -45.62
N LYS A 123 9.13 -27.75 -45.17
CA LYS A 123 7.81 -28.38 -44.82
C LYS A 123 7.73 -29.13 -43.48
N GLU A 124 6.62 -29.20 -42.75
CA GLU A 124 5.26 -28.67 -42.77
C GLU A 124 4.59 -29.08 -41.42
N SER A 125 3.37 -28.60 -41.20
CA SER A 125 2.52 -28.61 -40.00
C SER A 125 1.94 -29.98 -39.55
N ALA A 126 1.17 -29.93 -38.44
CA ALA A 126 0.16 -30.87 -37.89
C ALA A 126 0.67 -31.93 -36.85
N VAL A 127 0.21 -32.06 -35.58
CA VAL A 127 -1.12 -32.19 -34.91
C VAL A 127 -1.47 -33.66 -34.54
N LEU A 128 -1.65 -33.90 -33.22
CA LEU A 128 -2.50 -34.87 -32.47
C LEU A 128 -2.21 -36.39 -32.31
N SER A 129 -2.55 -36.82 -31.05
CA SER A 129 -3.14 -38.10 -30.57
C SER A 129 -2.22 -39.28 -30.19
N ALA A 130 -2.20 -39.69 -28.90
CA ALA A 130 -3.05 -40.70 -28.21
C ALA A 130 -2.52 -42.14 -28.44
N ASN A 131 -2.50 -43.14 -27.55
CA ASN A 131 -3.19 -43.51 -26.31
C ASN A 131 -2.42 -44.71 -25.71
N SER A 132 -2.55 -44.99 -24.40
CA SER A 132 -3.05 -46.31 -23.91
C SER A 132 -2.92 -46.45 -22.38
N VAL A 133 -4.09 -46.43 -21.73
CA VAL A 133 -4.43 -47.07 -20.44
C VAL A 133 -4.74 -48.57 -20.74
N PRO A 134 -4.67 -49.50 -19.77
CA PRO A 134 -5.91 -49.98 -19.11
C PRO A 134 -5.75 -50.17 -17.57
N GLU A 135 -6.75 -49.71 -16.80
CA GLU A 135 -7.76 -50.50 -16.04
C GLU A 135 -7.23 -51.06 -14.69
N GLU A 136 -7.68 -50.52 -13.55
CA GLU A 136 -8.98 -50.74 -12.89
C GLU A 136 -8.93 -51.96 -11.95
N SER A 137 -9.10 -51.73 -10.65
CA SER A 137 -10.08 -52.41 -9.79
C SER A 137 -9.75 -52.22 -8.29
N ALA A 138 -10.75 -51.70 -7.56
CA ALA A 138 -10.75 -51.56 -6.11
C ALA A 138 -11.47 -52.74 -5.43
N SER A 139 -11.00 -53.16 -4.24
CA SER A 139 -11.81 -53.43 -3.02
C SER A 139 -11.12 -54.38 -2.02
N THR A 140 -10.87 -53.86 -0.82
CA THR A 140 -11.41 -54.28 0.49
C THR A 140 -11.83 -55.76 0.70
N ASN A 141 -11.17 -56.50 1.60
CA ASN A 141 -11.65 -56.87 2.96
C ASN A 141 -10.81 -57.96 3.68
N GLN A 142 -11.03 -58.03 4.99
CA GLN A 142 -10.35 -58.73 6.09
C GLN A 142 -10.37 -60.28 6.10
N GLY A 143 -9.44 -60.89 6.87
CA GLY A 143 -9.85 -61.88 7.91
C GLY A 143 -8.95 -63.10 8.26
N VAL A 144 -8.30 -63.05 9.45
CA VAL A 144 -8.21 -64.08 10.57
C VAL A 144 -7.70 -65.53 10.24
N PRO A 145 -7.58 -66.57 11.14
CA PRO A 145 -7.61 -66.72 12.63
C PRO A 145 -6.72 -67.81 13.34
N LYS A 146 -6.68 -67.80 14.70
CA LYS A 146 -7.02 -68.92 15.67
C LYS A 146 -6.49 -68.63 17.11
N LYS A 147 -7.30 -68.50 18.20
CA LYS A 147 -8.06 -69.46 19.10
C LYS A 147 -7.21 -70.05 20.26
N PRO A 148 -7.75 -70.62 21.39
CA PRO A 148 -8.98 -70.44 22.25
C PRO A 148 -8.66 -70.53 23.80
N PRO A 149 -9.55 -70.88 24.78
CA PRO A 149 -11.03 -70.85 24.96
C PRO A 149 -11.57 -70.23 26.31
N THR A 150 -12.90 -70.04 26.37
CA THR A 150 -13.83 -69.67 27.49
C THR A 150 -14.30 -70.89 28.33
N PRO A 151 -15.00 -70.79 29.51
CA PRO A 151 -16.46 -70.48 29.62
C PRO A 151 -16.95 -69.76 30.95
N LEU A 152 -17.96 -68.87 30.89
CA LEU A 152 -19.37 -68.96 31.39
C LEU A 152 -19.65 -69.44 32.84
N LEU A 153 -20.39 -68.64 33.62
CA LEU A 153 -21.58 -69.10 34.37
C LEU A 153 -22.50 -67.92 34.79
N ASN A 154 -23.81 -68.17 34.75
CA ASN A 154 -24.92 -67.26 35.03
C ASN A 154 -25.46 -67.37 36.47
N ASN A 155 -26.40 -66.47 36.78
CA ASN A 155 -27.48 -66.50 37.80
C ASN A 155 -27.16 -65.98 39.20
N GLU A 156 -27.89 -64.93 39.64
CA GLU A 156 -29.03 -64.98 40.59
C GLU A 156 -29.52 -63.52 40.80
N LEU A 157 -30.69 -63.13 40.28
CA LEU A 157 -31.96 -62.94 41.00
C LEU A 157 -31.87 -62.10 42.29
N GLU A 158 -32.44 -60.88 42.27
CA GLU A 158 -33.47 -60.39 43.23
C GLU A 158 -33.59 -58.85 43.25
N LYS A 159 -34.81 -58.37 43.03
CA LYS A 159 -35.39 -57.08 43.48
C LYS A 159 -36.57 -57.50 44.38
N PRO A 160 -37.06 -56.77 45.41
CA PRO A 160 -36.99 -55.31 45.63
C PRO A 160 -36.93 -54.83 47.10
N ALA A 161 -36.79 -53.50 47.31
CA ALA A 161 -37.63 -52.70 48.23
C ALA A 161 -37.17 -51.24 48.32
N ASP A 162 -38.15 -50.33 48.41
CA ASP A 162 -38.06 -48.88 48.57
C ASP A 162 -37.27 -48.41 49.80
N ALA A 163 -36.44 -47.38 49.63
CA ALA A 163 -36.10 -46.44 50.69
C ALA A 163 -35.94 -45.01 50.15
N LYS A 164 -36.75 -44.11 50.70
CA LYS A 164 -36.90 -42.68 50.37
C LYS A 164 -35.58 -41.90 50.44
N SER A 165 -35.27 -41.07 49.44
CA SER A 165 -34.17 -40.09 49.49
C SER A 165 -34.69 -38.65 49.34
N HIS A 166 -34.39 -37.81 50.34
CA HIS A 166 -34.84 -36.42 50.51
C HIS A 166 -34.31 -35.42 49.46
N PRO A 167 -35.10 -34.37 49.11
CA PRO A 167 -34.82 -33.42 48.01
C PRO A 167 -33.90 -32.24 48.39
N TYR A 168 -33.06 -32.37 49.42
CA TYR A 168 -32.25 -31.24 49.93
C TYR A 168 -30.79 -31.20 49.43
N ARG A 169 -30.33 -32.19 48.65
CA ARG A 169 -28.96 -32.20 48.09
C ARG A 169 -28.81 -31.47 46.75
N ALA A 170 -29.90 -31.29 45.99
CA ALA A 170 -29.86 -30.57 44.71
C ALA A 170 -29.79 -29.04 44.89
N VAL A 171 -30.16 -28.51 46.07
CA VAL A 171 -30.19 -27.06 46.35
C VAL A 171 -28.79 -26.51 46.70
N LEU A 172 -27.88 -27.35 47.20
CA LEU A 172 -26.53 -26.93 47.64
C LEU A 172 -25.55 -26.67 46.48
N ILE A 173 -25.86 -27.12 45.26
CA ILE A 173 -24.97 -26.98 44.08
C ILE A 173 -25.48 -25.92 43.09
N THR A 174 -26.80 -25.70 43.02
CA THR A 174 -27.38 -24.72 42.09
C THR A 174 -27.15 -23.28 42.53
N LEU A 175 -27.17 -23.02 43.84
CA LEU A 175 -27.00 -21.70 44.43
C LEU A 175 -25.61 -21.06 44.14
N PRO A 176 -24.47 -21.76 44.30
CA PRO A 176 -23.16 -21.19 43.96
C PRO A 176 -22.97 -20.97 42.45
N VAL A 177 -23.56 -21.82 41.59
CA VAL A 177 -23.49 -21.65 40.12
C VAL A 177 -24.22 -20.39 39.67
N ILE A 178 -25.39 -20.12 40.25
CA ILE A 178 -26.16 -18.90 39.97
C ILE A 178 -25.40 -17.66 40.46
N ILE A 179 -24.77 -17.72 41.64
CA ILE A 179 -23.96 -16.61 42.15
C ILE A 179 -22.76 -16.35 41.24
N ILE A 180 -22.04 -17.39 40.79
CA ILE A 180 -20.91 -17.23 39.86
C ILE A 180 -21.38 -16.66 38.51
N ALA A 181 -22.52 -17.11 38.00
CA ALA A 181 -23.10 -16.58 36.76
C ALA A 181 -23.49 -15.10 36.90
N LEU A 182 -24.07 -14.69 38.04
CA LEU A 182 -24.38 -13.29 38.33
C LEU A 182 -23.11 -12.44 38.49
N LEU A 183 -22.06 -13.00 39.10
CA LEU A 183 -20.77 -12.33 39.26
C LEU A 183 -20.08 -12.12 37.90
N LEU A 184 -20.11 -13.14 37.02
CA LEU A 184 -19.64 -13.02 35.64
C LEU A 184 -20.49 -12.03 34.83
N PHE A 185 -21.81 -12.01 35.03
CA PHE A 185 -22.70 -11.06 34.37
C PHE A 185 -22.42 -9.62 34.82
N VAL A 186 -22.16 -9.39 36.11
CA VAL A 186 -21.77 -8.08 36.62
C VAL A 186 -20.40 -7.66 36.04
N LEU A 187 -19.41 -8.56 36.06
CA LEU A 187 -18.09 -8.31 35.46
C LEU A 187 -18.16 -8.04 33.94
N MET A 188 -19.09 -8.69 33.22
CA MET A 188 -19.34 -8.41 31.81
C MET A 188 -20.17 -7.14 31.58
N SER A 189 -20.99 -6.71 32.54
CA SER A 189 -21.74 -5.45 32.46
C SER A 189 -20.88 -4.22 32.70
N ASP A 190 -19.73 -4.37 33.39
CA ASP A 190 -18.68 -3.35 33.48
C ASP A 190 -17.87 -3.22 32.17
N PHE A 191 -17.94 -4.21 31.27
CA PHE A 191 -17.62 -4.02 29.86
C PHE A 191 -18.75 -3.20 29.22
N LYS A 192 -18.80 -1.92 29.59
CA LYS A 192 -19.50 -0.88 28.84
C LYS A 192 -18.86 -0.90 27.45
N THR A 193 -19.43 -1.66 26.53
CA THR A 193 -19.12 -1.59 25.11
C THR A 193 -19.16 -0.11 24.80
N SER A 194 -18.01 0.47 24.43
CA SER A 194 -17.99 1.82 23.91
C SER A 194 -19.02 1.82 22.80
N SER A 195 -20.18 2.41 23.08
CA SER A 195 -21.19 2.66 22.10
C SER A 195 -20.44 3.49 21.07
N VAL A 196 -20.14 2.87 19.93
CA VAL A 196 -19.72 3.58 18.73
C VAL A 196 -20.91 4.45 18.43
N THR A 197 -20.89 5.67 18.96
CA THR A 197 -21.73 6.74 18.47
C THR A 197 -21.34 6.80 17.00
N LYS A 198 -22.24 6.34 16.14
CA LYS A 198 -22.10 6.42 14.70
C LYS A 198 -22.08 7.92 14.38
N THR A 199 -20.90 8.53 14.46
CA THR A 199 -20.68 9.89 14.00
C THR A 199 -21.05 9.87 12.53
N GLU A 200 -21.98 10.72 12.14
CA GLU A 200 -22.28 10.98 10.74
C GLU A 200 -20.95 11.34 10.06
N GLU A 201 -20.42 10.45 9.22
CA GLU A 201 -19.16 10.58 8.46
C GLU A 201 -19.27 11.65 7.36
N THR A 202 -19.96 12.76 7.63
CA THR A 202 -20.10 13.84 6.68
C THR A 202 -18.92 14.81 6.86
N PRO A 203 -18.10 15.02 5.82
CA PRO A 203 -17.02 16.00 5.89
C PRO A 203 -17.61 17.39 6.18
N GLN A 204 -16.99 18.11 7.12
CA GLN A 204 -17.43 19.44 7.51
C GLN A 204 -16.73 20.51 6.70
N LEU A 205 -17.50 21.50 6.24
CA LEU A 205 -16.99 22.65 5.51
C LEU A 205 -16.77 23.82 6.48
N VAL A 206 -15.53 24.27 6.64
CA VAL A 206 -15.15 25.37 7.53
C VAL A 206 -14.65 26.54 6.70
N LYS A 207 -15.27 27.71 6.85
CA LYS A 207 -14.83 28.95 6.19
C LYS A 207 -13.58 29.50 6.87
N GLU A 208 -12.54 29.82 6.11
CA GLU A 208 -11.35 30.50 6.62
C GLU A 208 -11.53 32.03 6.58
N ASN A 209 -10.87 32.72 7.51
CA ASN A 209 -10.82 34.18 7.52
C ASN A 209 -9.57 34.66 6.79
N LEU A 210 -9.75 35.30 5.64
CA LEU A 210 -8.67 35.91 4.87
C LEU A 210 -8.83 37.44 4.89
N GLU A 211 -8.01 38.12 5.69
CA GLU A 211 -8.06 39.59 5.81
C GLU A 211 -7.52 40.31 4.55
N SER A 212 -6.78 39.61 3.68
CA SER A 212 -6.01 40.21 2.58
C SER A 212 -6.54 39.93 1.16
N ALA A 213 -7.67 39.24 1.01
CA ALA A 213 -8.24 38.91 -0.30
C ALA A 213 -9.75 39.17 -0.35
N SER A 214 -10.14 40.36 -0.81
CA SER A 214 -11.54 40.80 -0.82
C SER A 214 -12.44 40.05 -1.82
N HIS A 215 -11.87 39.47 -2.87
CA HIS A 215 -12.61 38.72 -3.90
C HIS A 215 -12.48 37.20 -3.74
N VAL A 216 -11.86 36.72 -2.66
CA VAL A 216 -11.61 35.29 -2.45
C VAL A 216 -12.24 34.81 -1.16
N THR A 217 -13.12 33.81 -1.27
CA THR A 217 -13.61 33.05 -0.12
C THR A 217 -12.93 31.69 -0.08
N VAL A 218 -12.39 31.30 1.07
CA VAL A 218 -11.71 30.01 1.24
C VAL A 218 -12.50 29.14 2.20
N TYR A 219 -12.68 27.87 1.82
CA TYR A 219 -13.30 26.85 2.63
C TYR A 219 -12.42 25.60 2.72
N HIS A 220 -12.23 25.13 3.94
CA HIS A 220 -11.55 23.88 4.25
C HIS A 220 -12.57 22.75 4.42
N LEU A 221 -12.38 21.66 3.67
CA LEU A 221 -13.15 20.43 3.82
C LEU A 221 -12.41 19.47 4.76
N TYR A 222 -12.96 19.27 5.96
CA TYR A 222 -12.32 18.52 7.05
C TYR A 222 -13.09 17.24 7.40
N ASP A 223 -12.35 16.17 7.71
CA ASP A 223 -12.90 14.89 8.16
C ASP A 223 -12.92 14.83 9.70
N PRO A 224 -14.08 14.63 10.35
CA PRO A 224 -14.23 14.71 11.81
C PRO A 224 -13.30 13.79 12.63
N ASP A 225 -12.72 12.75 12.03
CA ASP A 225 -11.81 11.81 12.69
C ASP A 225 -10.36 12.32 12.84
N GLU A 226 -9.97 13.39 12.15
CA GLU A 226 -8.59 13.91 12.15
C GLU A 226 -8.34 15.03 13.17
N LYS A 227 -8.23 14.79 14.49
CA LYS A 227 -7.90 15.79 15.56
C LYS A 227 -7.74 17.27 15.11
N LYS A 228 -8.70 18.13 15.46
CA LYS A 228 -8.91 19.58 15.15
C LYS A 228 -7.75 20.59 15.36
N THR A 229 -6.48 20.19 15.41
CA THR A 229 -5.38 21.02 15.94
C THR A 229 -4.23 21.30 14.97
N SER A 230 -4.36 21.01 13.67
CA SER A 230 -3.38 21.51 12.70
C SER A 230 -3.74 22.94 12.25
N PRO A 231 -2.79 23.90 12.28
CA PRO A 231 -3.01 25.21 11.68
C PRO A 231 -3.40 25.06 10.19
N SER A 232 -4.15 26.02 9.66
CA SER A 232 -4.51 26.11 8.23
C SER A 232 -3.27 25.88 7.37
N LEU A 233 -3.09 24.65 6.85
CA LEU A 233 -2.00 24.32 5.92
C LEU A 233 -2.14 25.15 4.64
N PHE A 234 -3.37 25.53 4.30
CA PHE A 234 -3.66 26.43 3.20
C PHE A 234 -2.98 27.79 3.36
N SER A 235 -3.07 28.41 4.54
CA SER A 235 -2.45 29.71 4.82
C SER A 235 -0.93 29.71 4.65
N GLN A 236 -0.28 28.57 4.86
CA GLN A 236 1.18 28.45 4.72
C GLN A 236 1.64 28.24 3.29
N HIS A 237 0.88 27.47 2.50
CA HIS A 237 1.37 26.97 1.21
C HIS A 237 0.74 27.63 -0.01
N ILE A 238 -0.50 28.14 0.08
CA ILE A 238 -1.26 28.66 -1.09
C ILE A 238 -1.57 30.16 -0.98
N LEU A 239 -1.52 30.74 0.23
CA LEU A 239 -1.82 32.15 0.46
C LEU A 239 -1.06 33.10 -0.49
N PRO A 240 0.25 32.93 -0.77
CA PRO A 240 0.97 33.83 -1.68
C PRO A 240 0.39 33.85 -3.10
N GLY A 241 -0.02 32.70 -3.64
CA GLY A 241 -0.63 32.62 -4.97
C GLY A 241 -2.04 33.20 -4.98
N VAL A 242 -2.82 32.97 -3.91
CA VAL A 242 -4.17 33.55 -3.76
C VAL A 242 -4.12 35.08 -3.71
N GLN A 243 -3.12 35.67 -3.05
CA GLN A 243 -2.95 37.12 -3.03
C GLN A 243 -2.68 37.70 -4.43
N GLN A 244 -1.90 36.99 -5.26
CA GLN A 244 -1.68 37.39 -6.65
C GLN A 244 -2.95 37.24 -7.49
N ILE A 245 -3.67 36.13 -7.31
CA ILE A 245 -4.96 35.90 -7.97
C ILE A 245 -5.96 36.98 -7.61
N ASN A 246 -6.01 37.43 -6.36
CA ASN A 246 -6.92 38.49 -5.95
C ASN A 246 -6.77 39.77 -6.80
N GLN A 247 -5.54 40.11 -7.23
CA GLN A 247 -5.33 41.24 -8.14
C GLN A 247 -5.90 40.99 -9.55
N LEU A 248 -5.77 39.77 -10.05
CA LEU A 248 -6.36 39.35 -11.33
C LEU A 248 -7.89 39.39 -11.27
N LEU A 249 -8.46 38.91 -10.17
CA LEU A 249 -9.91 38.89 -9.93
C LEU A 249 -10.51 40.30 -9.87
N VAL A 250 -9.84 41.24 -9.18
CA VAL A 250 -10.24 42.66 -9.14
C VAL A 250 -10.23 43.25 -10.55
N THR A 251 -9.21 42.94 -11.35
CA THR A 251 -9.09 43.43 -12.74
C THR A 251 -10.21 42.93 -13.64
N HIS A 252 -10.66 41.69 -13.45
CA HIS A 252 -11.74 41.07 -14.23
C HIS A 252 -13.14 41.28 -13.64
N ASN A 253 -13.23 41.89 -12.45
CA ASN A 253 -14.45 41.98 -11.64
C ASN A 253 -15.15 40.62 -11.42
N VAL A 254 -14.35 39.62 -11.02
CA VAL A 254 -14.77 38.24 -10.75
C VAL A 254 -14.57 37.93 -9.27
N SER A 255 -15.43 37.10 -8.68
CA SER A 255 -15.23 36.53 -7.34
C SER A 255 -14.79 35.07 -7.44
N MET A 256 -14.05 34.60 -6.45
CA MET A 256 -13.54 33.22 -6.39
C MET A 256 -13.89 32.57 -5.06
N ASP A 257 -14.62 31.47 -5.11
CA ASP A 257 -14.77 30.55 -3.98
C ASP A 257 -13.82 29.38 -4.17
N LEU A 258 -12.95 29.16 -3.18
CA LEU A 258 -11.94 28.11 -3.20
C LEU A 258 -12.23 27.12 -2.08
N TYR A 259 -12.40 25.87 -2.46
CA TYR A 259 -12.59 24.72 -1.58
C TYR A 259 -11.32 23.90 -1.61
N TYR A 260 -10.80 23.53 -0.44
CA TYR A 260 -9.61 22.69 -0.40
C TYR A 260 -9.76 21.54 0.58
N ARG A 261 -9.10 20.44 0.25
CA ARG A 261 -8.91 19.30 1.13
C ARG A 261 -7.45 18.87 1.08
N VAL A 262 -6.87 18.69 2.24
CA VAL A 262 -5.51 18.17 2.39
C VAL A 262 -5.57 16.76 2.96
N SER A 263 -4.75 15.87 2.41
CA SER A 263 -4.39 14.60 3.02
C SER A 263 -2.88 14.42 2.95
N LEU A 264 -2.36 13.33 3.53
CA LEU A 264 -0.92 13.07 3.65
C LEU A 264 -0.12 13.34 2.36
N ASN A 265 -0.65 12.93 1.20
CA ASN A 265 0.06 13.04 -0.08
C ASN A 265 -0.71 13.77 -1.17
N LYS A 266 -1.90 14.29 -0.88
CA LYS A 266 -2.76 14.94 -1.87
C LYS A 266 -3.25 16.27 -1.34
N PHE A 267 -3.10 17.30 -2.16
CA PHE A 267 -3.70 18.60 -1.96
C PHE A 267 -4.68 18.84 -3.11
N ALA A 268 -5.97 18.86 -2.80
CA ALA A 268 -7.02 19.07 -3.78
C ALA A 268 -7.63 20.47 -3.61
N LEU A 269 -7.84 21.14 -4.73
CA LEU A 269 -8.47 22.45 -4.84
C LEU A 269 -9.63 22.36 -5.82
N ASP A 270 -10.83 22.72 -5.38
CA ASP A 270 -11.97 22.98 -6.24
C ASP A 270 -12.25 24.48 -6.19
N ILE A 271 -12.25 25.14 -7.35
CA ILE A 271 -12.32 26.59 -7.46
C ILE A 271 -13.53 26.93 -8.30
N VAL A 272 -14.35 27.84 -7.80
CA VAL A 272 -15.52 28.38 -8.50
C VAL A 272 -15.30 29.87 -8.71
N LEU A 273 -15.21 30.27 -9.97
CA LEU A 273 -15.12 31.67 -10.36
C LEU A 273 -16.50 32.14 -10.81
N SER A 274 -16.98 33.26 -10.27
CA SER A 274 -18.29 33.81 -10.61
C SER A 274 -18.14 35.24 -11.10
N ASN A 275 -18.75 35.53 -12.25
CA ASN A 275 -18.75 36.88 -12.80
C ASN A 275 -19.98 37.68 -12.33
N GLN A 276 -20.00 38.97 -12.68
CA GLN A 276 -21.12 39.87 -12.44
C GLN A 276 -22.42 39.52 -13.20
N CYS A 277 -22.36 38.63 -14.18
CA CYS A 277 -23.51 38.13 -14.94
C CYS A 277 -24.15 36.87 -14.33
N ASN A 278 -23.68 36.44 -13.16
CA ASN A 278 -24.14 35.23 -12.47
C ASN A 278 -23.82 33.93 -13.23
N ASP A 279 -22.87 33.98 -14.16
CA ASP A 279 -22.23 32.81 -14.75
C ASP A 279 -21.09 32.34 -13.84
N SER A 280 -20.85 31.03 -13.80
CA SER A 280 -19.78 30.45 -13.00
C SER A 280 -18.97 29.42 -13.77
N TRP A 281 -17.68 29.36 -13.46
CA TRP A 281 -16.72 28.42 -14.03
C TRP A 281 -16.04 27.65 -12.91
N GLN A 282 -15.79 26.37 -13.18
CA GLN A 282 -15.19 25.48 -12.21
C GLN A 282 -13.83 24.99 -12.68
N LEU A 283 -12.88 24.95 -11.77
CA LEU A 283 -11.54 24.44 -11.97
C LEU A 283 -11.17 23.53 -10.81
N ALA A 284 -10.76 22.30 -11.12
CA ALA A 284 -10.30 21.34 -10.13
C ALA A 284 -8.80 21.06 -10.32
N LEU A 285 -8.00 21.34 -9.30
CA LEU A 285 -6.55 21.09 -9.29
C LEU A 285 -6.22 20.04 -8.23
N ASN A 286 -5.35 19.09 -8.61
CA ASN A 286 -4.92 18.02 -7.72
C ASN A 286 -3.40 17.93 -7.73
N PHE A 287 -2.79 18.16 -6.58
CA PHE A 287 -1.35 18.08 -6.40
C PHE A 287 -0.99 16.84 -5.59
N SER A 288 -0.30 15.89 -6.23
CA SER A 288 0.31 14.75 -5.57
C SER A 288 1.69 15.10 -5.04
N SER A 289 2.07 14.59 -3.87
CA SER A 289 3.39 14.82 -3.27
C SER A 289 3.72 16.31 -3.12
N TRP A 290 2.72 17.08 -2.68
CA TRP A 290 2.70 18.54 -2.66
C TRP A 290 3.60 19.18 -1.60
N LEU A 291 4.08 18.41 -0.61
CA LEU A 291 4.96 18.90 0.45
C LEU A 291 6.25 19.51 -0.14
N ASN A 292 6.58 20.74 0.28
CA ASN A 292 7.74 21.52 -0.17
C ASN A 292 7.72 21.88 -1.66
N LYS A 293 6.54 21.89 -2.30
CA LYS A 293 6.35 22.28 -3.70
C LYS A 293 5.57 23.58 -3.87
N ASP A 294 5.61 24.44 -2.85
CA ASP A 294 4.79 25.64 -2.75
C ASP A 294 4.90 26.52 -4.01
N ASN A 295 6.10 26.77 -4.51
CA ASN A 295 6.31 27.57 -5.72
C ASN A 295 5.66 26.95 -6.97
N GLU A 296 5.86 25.64 -7.16
CA GLU A 296 5.27 24.89 -8.29
C GLU A 296 3.74 24.96 -8.20
N MET A 297 3.19 24.68 -7.02
CA MET A 297 1.76 24.66 -6.77
C MET A 297 1.10 26.02 -6.97
N ASN A 298 1.68 27.09 -6.40
CA ASN A 298 1.19 28.46 -6.60
C ASN A 298 1.29 28.87 -8.08
N SER A 299 2.38 28.51 -8.78
CA SER A 299 2.53 28.86 -10.19
C SER A 299 1.47 28.21 -11.09
N VAL A 300 1.14 26.94 -10.83
CA VAL A 300 0.08 26.22 -11.55
C VAL A 300 -1.28 26.83 -11.22
N LEU A 301 -1.55 27.08 -9.93
CA LEU A 301 -2.80 27.70 -9.49
C LEU A 301 -3.05 29.06 -10.16
N ILE A 302 -2.05 29.96 -10.14
CA ILE A 302 -2.15 31.28 -10.78
C ILE A 302 -2.40 31.13 -12.28
N LYS A 303 -1.60 30.29 -12.95
CA LYS A 303 -1.67 30.10 -14.40
C LYS A 303 -3.04 29.57 -14.85
N GLU A 304 -3.59 28.58 -14.16
CA GLU A 304 -4.88 27.99 -14.54
C GLU A 304 -6.04 28.94 -14.26
N VAL A 305 -6.00 29.71 -13.16
CA VAL A 305 -7.00 30.75 -12.88
C VAL A 305 -6.92 31.89 -13.90
N GLU A 306 -5.73 32.38 -14.22
CA GLU A 306 -5.52 33.41 -15.24
C GLU A 306 -6.02 32.96 -16.60
N LYS A 307 -5.70 31.73 -17.00
CA LYS A 307 -6.22 31.12 -18.24
C LYS A 307 -7.74 31.12 -18.26
N MET A 308 -8.38 30.65 -17.18
CA MET A 308 -9.84 30.61 -17.09
C MET A 308 -10.45 32.01 -17.18
N LEU A 309 -9.89 33.00 -16.48
CA LEU A 309 -10.34 34.40 -16.55
C LEU A 309 -10.27 34.98 -17.97
N ASN A 310 -9.20 34.67 -18.71
CA ASN A 310 -9.03 35.11 -20.09
C ASN A 310 -10.01 34.46 -21.08
N GLU A 311 -10.50 33.26 -20.77
CA GLU A 311 -11.48 32.53 -21.57
C GLU A 311 -12.94 32.95 -21.27
N MET A 312 -13.17 33.70 -20.18
CA MET A 312 -14.52 34.14 -19.81
C MET A 312 -15.07 35.17 -20.82
N PRO A 313 -16.31 34.97 -21.32
CA PRO A 313 -16.97 35.95 -22.15
C PRO A 313 -17.27 37.22 -21.33
N LYS A 314 -17.18 38.37 -22.00
CA LYS A 314 -17.68 39.62 -21.42
C LYS A 314 -19.20 39.55 -21.29
N CYS A 315 -19.69 40.06 -20.17
CA CYS A 315 -21.10 40.35 -19.98
C CYS A 315 -21.66 41.13 -21.19
N LYS A 316 -22.79 40.66 -21.72
CA LYS A 316 -23.49 41.31 -22.83
C LYS A 316 -24.35 42.47 -22.33
#